data_AF-A0A0L1LKS4-F1
#
_entry.id   AF-A0A0L1LKS4-F1
#
_cell.length_a   1.000
_cell.length_b   1.000
_cell.length_c   1.000
_cell.angle_alpha   90.00
_cell.angle_beta   90.00
_cell.angle_gamma   90.00
#
_symmetry.space_group_name_H-M   'P 1'
#
loop_
_entity.id
_entity.type
_entity.pdbx_description
1 polymer ?
#
loop_
_entity_poly.entity_id
_entity_poly.type
_entity_poly.pdbx_seq_one_letter_code
_entity_poly.pdbx_strand_id
1 'polypeptide(L)'
;DLDELANYVGLSRRQLERLFQKYLHSSPSRYYLKLRLIRARQLLKQTPISIVELSVVCGFVSTPHFSKCYREYFGIPPSDERLAAQTLTPPQVTARPIAQALPLARPMSLLDQARDESTFASIKIVKS
;
A
#
# COMPACT_ATOMS: atom_id res chain seq x y z
N ASP A 1 30.86 -10.81 2.05
CA ASP A 1 32.00 -9.96 1.61
C ASP A 1 32.37 -10.27 0.14
N LEU A 2 33.08 -9.40 -0.57
CA LEU A 2 33.50 -9.68 -1.96
C LEU A 2 34.54 -10.81 -2.01
N ASP A 3 35.42 -10.87 -1.01
CA ASP A 3 36.43 -11.93 -0.89
C ASP A 3 35.80 -13.30 -0.61
N GLU A 4 34.75 -13.35 0.22
CA GLU A 4 33.96 -14.56 0.43
C GLU A 4 33.29 -15.05 -0.86
N LEU A 5 32.70 -14.12 -1.64
CA LEU A 5 32.08 -14.46 -2.92
C LEU A 5 33.13 -14.97 -3.91
N ALA A 6 34.30 -14.36 -3.96
CA ALA A 6 35.39 -14.79 -4.82
C ALA A 6 35.86 -16.22 -4.45
N ASN A 7 36.06 -16.48 -3.15
CA ASN A 7 36.42 -17.79 -2.63
C ASN A 7 35.35 -18.85 -2.92
N TYR A 8 34.07 -18.52 -2.76
CA TYR A 8 32.95 -19.43 -3.03
C TYR A 8 32.90 -19.88 -4.51
N VAL A 9 33.28 -18.99 -5.43
CA VAL A 9 33.28 -19.27 -6.88
C VAL A 9 34.66 -19.80 -7.36
N GLY A 10 35.63 -19.95 -6.45
CA GLY A 10 36.98 -20.43 -6.78
C GLY A 10 37.80 -19.44 -7.62
N LEU A 11 37.54 -18.15 -7.48
CA LEU A 11 38.22 -17.08 -8.22
C LEU A 11 38.96 -16.14 -7.27
N SER A 12 40.05 -15.53 -7.75
CA SER A 12 40.60 -14.36 -7.06
C SER A 12 39.68 -13.16 -7.23
N ARG A 13 39.67 -12.25 -6.24
CA ARG A 13 38.94 -10.99 -6.31
C ARG A 13 39.18 -10.22 -7.61
N ARG A 14 40.45 -10.14 -8.04
CA ARG A 14 40.85 -9.43 -9.26
C ARG A 14 40.27 -10.08 -10.53
N GLN A 15 40.20 -11.42 -10.56
CA GLN A 15 39.54 -12.13 -11.67
C GLN A 15 38.04 -11.87 -11.68
N LEU A 16 37.39 -11.91 -10.51
CA LEU A 16 35.96 -11.62 -10.38
C LEU A 16 35.64 -10.20 -10.86
N GLU A 17 36.38 -9.19 -10.39
CA GLU A 17 36.22 -7.80 -10.83
C GLU A 17 36.43 -7.65 -12.35
N ARG A 18 37.44 -8.32 -12.94
CA ARG A 18 37.68 -8.30 -14.38
C ARG A 18 36.53 -8.93 -15.17
N LEU A 19 35.94 -10.02 -14.68
CA LEU A 19 34.78 -10.66 -15.32
C LEU A 19 33.56 -9.75 -15.27
N PHE A 20 33.29 -9.13 -14.12
CA PHE A 20 32.23 -8.14 -13.98
C PHE A 20 32.42 -6.97 -14.93
N GLN A 21 33.63 -6.44 -15.07
CA GLN A 21 33.92 -5.37 -16.02
C GLN A 21 33.76 -5.82 -17.48
N LYS A 22 34.19 -7.05 -17.81
CA LYS A 22 34.13 -7.61 -19.17
C LYS A 22 32.70 -7.89 -19.64
N TYR A 23 31.86 -8.46 -18.78
CA TYR A 23 30.53 -8.96 -19.15
C TYR A 23 29.38 -8.05 -18.70
N LEU A 24 29.55 -7.29 -17.62
CA LEU A 24 28.49 -6.47 -17.01
C LEU A 24 28.83 -4.97 -17.00
N HIS A 25 29.99 -4.58 -17.52
CA HIS A 25 30.48 -3.20 -17.60
C HIS A 25 30.33 -2.41 -16.28
N SER A 26 30.42 -3.10 -15.15
CA SER A 26 30.20 -2.54 -13.82
C SER A 26 31.01 -3.30 -12.78
N SER A 27 31.29 -2.65 -11.65
CA SER A 27 31.95 -3.33 -10.52
C SER A 27 30.98 -4.29 -9.81
N PRO A 28 31.49 -5.36 -9.16
CA PRO A 28 30.66 -6.28 -8.38
C PRO A 28 29.76 -5.58 -7.37
N SER A 29 30.31 -4.60 -6.62
CA SER A 29 29.57 -3.84 -5.62
C SER A 29 28.41 -3.04 -6.23
N ARG A 30 28.64 -2.39 -7.38
CA ARG A 30 27.60 -1.60 -8.06
C ARG A 30 26.51 -2.49 -8.63
N TYR A 31 26.89 -3.63 -9.21
CA TYR A 31 25.92 -4.60 -9.72
C TYR A 31 25.07 -5.21 -8.58
N TYR A 32 25.71 -5.55 -7.46
CA TYR A 32 25.00 -6.06 -6.29
C TYR A 32 24.03 -5.02 -5.69
N LEU A 33 24.43 -3.75 -5.62
CA LEU A 33 23.54 -2.66 -5.22
C LEU A 33 22.31 -2.59 -6.14
N LYS A 34 22.51 -2.68 -7.46
CA LYS A 34 21.41 -2.73 -8.43
C LYS A 34 20.46 -3.90 -8.16
N LEU A 35 20.97 -5.11 -7.94
CA LEU A 35 20.14 -6.27 -7.63
C LEU A 35 19.30 -6.06 -6.37
N ARG A 36 19.91 -5.49 -5.32
CA ARG A 36 19.19 -5.16 -4.07
C ARG A 36 18.08 -4.16 -4.29
N LEU A 37 18.30 -3.13 -5.10
CA LEU A 37 17.27 -2.12 -5.42
C LEU A 37 16.13 -2.71 -6.25
N ILE A 38 16.43 -3.60 -7.19
CA ILE A 38 15.41 -4.31 -7.96
C ILE A 38 14.54 -5.18 -7.04
N ARG A 39 15.16 -5.94 -6.13
CA ARG A 39 14.44 -6.75 -5.14
C ARG A 39 13.61 -5.89 -4.19
N ALA A 40 14.16 -4.77 -3.73
CA ALA A 40 13.45 -3.79 -2.90
C ALA A 40 12.16 -3.31 -3.58
N ARG A 41 12.22 -2.96 -4.87
CA ARG A 41 11.06 -2.55 -5.66
C ARG A 41 10.03 -3.67 -5.81
N GLN A 42 10.46 -4.91 -6.03
CA GLN A 42 9.55 -6.06 -6.12
C GLN A 42 8.77 -6.24 -4.82
N LEU A 43 9.47 -6.25 -3.68
CA LEU A 43 8.85 -6.34 -2.36
C LEU A 43 7.93 -5.16 -2.06
N LEU A 44 8.32 -3.95 -2.45
CA LEU A 44 7.51 -2.74 -2.29
C LEU A 44 6.15 -2.85 -2.99
N LYS A 45 6.11 -3.54 -4.14
CA LYS A 45 4.88 -3.72 -4.95
C LYS A 45 4.06 -4.93 -4.53
N GLN A 46 4.69 -5.96 -3.99
CA GLN A 46 4.04 -7.23 -3.66
C GLN A 46 3.55 -7.30 -2.22
N THR A 47 4.08 -6.47 -1.32
CA THR A 47 3.86 -6.60 0.12
C THR A 47 3.63 -5.24 0.80
N PRO A 48 2.89 -5.19 1.91
CA PRO A 48 2.63 -3.96 2.66
C PRO A 48 3.74 -3.60 3.68
N ILE A 49 4.94 -4.18 3.57
CA ILE A 49 6.01 -3.96 4.57
C ILE A 49 6.45 -2.49 4.63
N SER A 50 6.85 -2.02 5.81
CA SER A 50 7.28 -0.63 6.00
C SER A 50 8.57 -0.33 5.22
N ILE A 51 8.83 0.95 4.89
CA ILE A 51 10.09 1.35 4.21
C ILE A 51 11.32 1.05 5.07
N VAL A 52 11.17 1.18 6.40
CA VAL A 52 12.24 0.87 7.37
C VAL A 52 12.58 -0.61 7.30
N GLU A 53 11.58 -1.49 7.41
CA GLU A 53 11.77 -2.94 7.36
C GLU A 53 12.30 -3.39 5.99
N LEU A 54 11.77 -2.81 4.91
CA LEU A 54 12.23 -3.09 3.56
C LEU A 54 13.71 -2.77 3.36
N SER A 55 14.20 -1.69 3.98
CA SER A 55 15.63 -1.36 3.97
C SER A 55 16.47 -2.44 4.63
N VAL A 56 16.02 -2.98 5.76
CA VAL A 56 16.70 -4.05 6.50
C VAL A 56 16.69 -5.36 5.71
N VAL A 57 15.53 -5.77 5.17
CA VAL A 57 15.38 -7.00 4.37
C VAL A 57 16.25 -6.97 3.12
N CYS A 58 16.42 -5.80 2.51
CA CYS A 58 17.30 -5.62 1.36
C CYS A 58 18.77 -5.48 1.75
N GLY A 59 19.11 -5.55 3.04
CA GLY A 59 20.45 -5.55 3.61
C GLY A 59 21.08 -4.17 3.79
N PHE A 60 20.29 -3.08 3.86
CA PHE A 60 20.81 -1.73 4.04
C PHE A 60 21.08 -1.46 5.52
N VAL A 61 22.20 -0.80 5.79
CA VAL A 61 22.60 -0.41 7.16
C VAL A 61 21.67 0.68 7.70
N SER A 62 21.17 1.56 6.84
CA SER A 62 20.28 2.64 7.24
C SER A 62 19.22 2.97 6.19
N THR A 63 18.03 3.33 6.67
CA THR A 63 16.89 3.74 5.84
C THR A 63 17.20 4.99 4.98
N PRO A 64 17.90 6.03 5.48
CA PRO A 64 18.24 7.19 4.65
C PRO A 64 19.18 6.83 3.48
N HIS A 65 20.16 5.95 3.71
CA HIS A 65 21.06 5.47 2.66
C HIS A 65 20.28 4.68 1.60
N PHE A 66 19.37 3.81 2.03
CA PHE A 66 18.45 3.11 1.14
C PHE A 66 17.65 4.08 0.27
N SER A 67 16.94 5.04 0.88
CA SER A 67 16.08 5.99 0.16
C SER A 67 16.87 6.83 -0.85
N LYS A 68 18.10 7.23 -0.51
CA LYS A 68 19.00 7.93 -1.42
C LYS A 68 19.35 7.07 -2.65
N CYS A 69 19.88 5.87 -2.43
CA CYS A 69 20.26 4.97 -3.52
C CYS A 69 19.04 4.56 -4.39
N TYR A 70 17.88 4.37 -3.77
CA TYR A 70 16.64 4.04 -4.47
C TYR A 70 16.25 5.16 -5.42
N ARG A 71 16.19 6.41 -4.92
CA ARG A 71 15.88 7.57 -5.75
C ARG A 71 16.91 7.80 -6.85
N GLU A 72 18.21 7.65 -6.57
CA GLU A 72 19.26 7.79 -7.58
C GLU A 72 19.14 6.75 -8.71
N TYR A 73 18.68 5.53 -8.40
CA TYR A 73 18.57 4.46 -9.38
C TYR A 73 17.24 4.50 -10.16
N PHE A 74 16.15 4.92 -9.51
CA PHE A 74 14.80 4.83 -10.06
C PHE A 74 14.13 6.19 -10.38
N GLY A 75 14.75 7.29 -9.98
CA GLY A 75 14.24 8.65 -10.17
C GLY A 75 13.18 9.10 -9.15
N ILE A 76 12.52 8.15 -8.48
CA ILE A 76 11.45 8.41 -7.50
C ILE A 76 11.79 7.79 -6.15
N PRO A 77 11.38 8.39 -5.03
CA PRO A 77 11.55 7.79 -3.72
C PRO A 77 10.58 6.60 -3.54
N PRO A 78 10.91 5.64 -2.66
CA PRO A 78 10.14 4.42 -2.50
C PRO A 78 8.72 4.67 -1.92
N SER A 79 8.54 5.74 -1.13
CA SER A 79 7.23 6.15 -0.62
C SER A 79 6.28 6.57 -1.75
N ASP A 80 6.77 7.36 -2.71
CA ASP A 80 5.97 7.85 -3.83
C ASP A 80 5.61 6.71 -4.79
N GLU A 81 6.53 5.78 -5.03
CA GLU A 81 6.23 4.60 -5.86
C GLU A 81 5.11 3.74 -5.26
N ARG A 82 5.05 3.64 -3.93
CA ARG A 82 3.95 2.94 -3.25
C ARG A 82 2.63 3.69 -3.33
N LEU A 83 2.65 5.02 -3.26
CA LEU A 83 1.44 5.83 -3.41
C LEU A 83 0.89 5.71 -4.83
N ALA A 84 1.75 5.79 -5.84
CA ALA A 84 1.39 5.62 -7.25
C ALA A 84 0.78 4.23 -7.54
N ALA A 85 1.33 3.17 -6.93
CA ALA A 85 0.79 1.82 -7.08
C ALA A 85 -0.64 1.69 -6.51
N GLN A 86 -0.94 2.36 -5.40
CA GLN A 86 -2.28 2.34 -4.81
C GLN A 86 -3.31 3.05 -5.70
N THR A 87 -2.92 4.16 -6.35
CA THR A 87 -3.81 4.94 -7.23
C THR A 87 -4.14 4.26 -8.56
N LEU A 88 -3.31 3.31 -9.02
CA LEU A 88 -3.51 2.58 -10.28
C LEU A 88 -4.31 1.28 -10.13
N THR A 89 -4.65 0.90 -8.90
CA THR A 89 -5.67 -0.12 -8.65
C THR A 89 -7.05 0.51 -8.87
N PRO A 90 -7.87 0.07 -9.84
CA PRO A 90 -9.26 0.50 -9.89
C PRO A 90 -9.91 0.15 -8.53
N PRO A 91 -10.78 1.02 -7.99
CA PRO A 91 -11.43 0.76 -6.71
C PRO A 91 -12.16 -0.57 -6.84
N GLN A 92 -11.76 -1.55 -6.03
CA GLN A 92 -12.54 -2.76 -5.84
C GLN A 92 -13.88 -2.34 -5.25
N VAL A 93 -14.86 -2.22 -6.14
CA VAL A 93 -16.28 -2.07 -5.85
C VAL A 93 -16.72 -3.38 -5.21
N THR A 94 -16.53 -3.53 -3.90
CA THR A 94 -17.27 -4.53 -3.13
C THR A 94 -18.48 -3.84 -2.51
N ALA A 95 -19.56 -3.85 -3.30
CA ALA A 95 -20.96 -4.00 -2.92
C ALA A 95 -21.51 -3.25 -1.69
N ARG A 96 -22.52 -2.41 -1.98
CA ARG A 96 -23.51 -1.74 -1.11
C ARG A 96 -24.08 -2.60 0.05
N PRO A 97 -24.64 -1.93 1.07
CA PRO A 97 -26.04 -2.17 1.44
C PRO A 97 -26.92 -1.03 0.91
N ILE A 98 -27.92 -1.39 0.11
CA ILE A 98 -29.01 -0.52 -0.31
C ILE A 98 -29.97 -0.46 0.86
N ALA A 99 -29.94 0.62 1.67
CA ALA A 99 -30.98 0.88 2.66
C ALA A 99 -31.09 2.38 2.94
N GLN A 100 -31.52 3.16 1.95
CA GLN A 100 -32.03 4.52 2.15
C GLN A 100 -32.74 4.98 0.87
N ALA A 101 -33.91 4.36 0.60
CA ALA A 101 -34.92 5.03 -0.20
C ALA A 101 -35.73 5.90 0.78
N LEU A 102 -35.39 7.19 0.85
CA LEU A 102 -36.23 8.21 1.47
C LEU A 102 -36.90 8.99 0.32
N PRO A 103 -38.20 8.81 0.06
CA PRO A 103 -38.88 9.61 -0.96
C PRO A 103 -39.17 11.00 -0.37
N LEU A 104 -38.51 12.01 -0.95
CA LEU A 104 -38.88 13.41 -0.79
C LEU A 104 -40.14 13.65 -1.64
N ALA A 105 -41.31 13.70 -1.01
CA ALA A 105 -42.49 14.36 -1.57
C ALA A 105 -43.41 14.82 -0.43
N ARG A 106 -43.33 16.12 -0.10
CA ARG A 106 -44.46 16.85 0.46
C ARG A 106 -45.31 17.34 -0.70
N PRO A 107 -46.59 16.99 -0.74
CA PRO A 107 -47.62 17.97 -1.04
C PRO A 107 -48.50 18.17 0.19
N MET A 108 -48.58 19.44 0.61
CA MET A 108 -49.67 19.98 1.41
C MET A 108 -51.00 19.70 0.72
N SER A 109 -51.80 18.74 1.20
CA SER A 109 -53.28 18.70 1.02
C SER A 109 -53.94 17.39 1.48
N LEU A 110 -53.72 16.90 2.70
CA LEU A 110 -54.65 15.93 3.33
C LEU A 110 -54.84 16.26 4.81
N LEU A 111 -55.23 17.51 5.04
CA LEU A 111 -55.75 18.04 6.29
C LEU A 111 -57.17 17.55 6.61
N ASP A 112 -57.64 16.42 6.07
CA ASP A 112 -59.10 16.18 6.01
C ASP A 112 -59.57 14.73 6.20
N GLN A 113 -58.74 13.81 6.72
CA GLN A 113 -59.14 12.41 6.92
C GLN A 113 -58.74 11.78 8.26
N ALA A 114 -58.49 12.58 9.29
CA ALA A 114 -58.38 12.07 10.67
C ALA A 114 -59.40 12.73 11.61
N ARG A 115 -60.48 13.27 11.04
CA ARG A 115 -61.77 13.36 11.70
C ARG A 115 -62.48 12.06 11.36
N ASP A 116 -63.05 11.44 12.38
CA ASP A 116 -63.61 10.09 12.41
C ASP A 116 -62.50 9.02 12.60
N GLU A 117 -62.43 8.24 13.67
CA GLU A 117 -63.39 7.92 14.70
C GLU A 117 -62.67 7.21 15.87
N SER A 118 -63.22 7.45 17.05
CA SER A 118 -63.14 6.63 18.27
C SER A 118 -61.92 6.75 19.21
N THR A 119 -62.12 7.65 20.20
CA THR A 119 -62.05 7.36 21.65
C THR A 119 -60.66 7.12 22.24
N PHE A 120 -59.95 8.19 22.62
CA PHE A 120 -59.98 8.78 23.97
C PHE A 120 -59.67 7.79 25.11
N ALA A 121 -58.54 8.06 25.75
CA ALA A 121 -58.24 7.89 27.16
C ALA A 121 -58.77 6.65 27.87
N SER A 122 -57.83 5.82 28.31
CA SER A 122 -57.98 5.14 29.59
C SER A 122 -56.70 5.35 30.39
N ILE A 123 -56.68 6.50 31.04
CA ILE A 123 -55.85 6.78 32.21
C ILE A 123 -56.67 6.30 33.42
N LYS A 124 -55.99 5.61 34.33
CA LYS A 124 -56.53 4.84 35.47
C LYS A 124 -57.32 5.69 36.49
N ILE A 125 -58.26 5.04 37.23
CA ILE A 125 -58.49 5.07 38.70
C ILE A 125 -59.99 5.09 39.13
N VAL A 126 -60.21 4.41 40.27
CA VAL A 126 -61.38 3.98 41.06
C VAL A 126 -62.09 5.10 41.87
N LYS A 127 -63.31 4.77 42.39
CA LYS A 127 -64.22 5.41 43.41
C LYS A 127 -65.41 6.18 42.82
N SER A 128 -66.65 6.12 43.34
CA SER A 128 -67.31 5.44 44.47
C SER A 128 -68.80 5.37 44.16
#